data_AF-A0A6A4H0E2-F1
#
_entry.id   AF-A0A6A4H0E2-F1
#
_cell.length_a   1.000
_cell.length_b   1.000
_cell.length_c   1.000
_cell.angle_alpha   90.00
_cell.angle_beta   90.00
_cell.angle_gamma   90.00
#
_symmetry.space_group_name_H-M   'P 1'
#
loop_
_entity.id
_entity.type
_entity.pdbx_description
1 polymer ?
#
loop_
_entity_poly.entity_id
_entity_poly.type
_entity_poly.pdbx_seq_one_letter_code
_entity_poly.pdbx_strand_id
1 'polypeptide(L)'
;IRGLSFAIINSTTIALPAWRDACASHHLKSILLPHDVATCWNSTFDTLVVARKYSAVIDSVTGNKSLKLRRFELSDPQWKIVNDLIFVLNIFKKATLKFSMDSESTILQVIPMMDVINDFLSQNPKRDLHAAVKASLKLAQATLNCYYS
;
A
#
# COMPACT_ATOMS: atom_id res chain seq x y z
N ILE A 1 9.11 2.96 1.78
CA ILE A 1 8.35 2.04 2.66
C ILE A 1 8.92 0.62 2.65
N ARG A 2 8.92 -0.13 1.55
CA ARG A 2 9.51 -1.50 1.50
C ARG A 2 10.95 -1.57 2.04
N GLY A 3 11.83 -0.72 1.52
CA GLY A 3 13.22 -0.64 1.97
C GLY A 3 13.36 -0.23 3.43
N LEU A 4 12.45 0.60 3.96
CA LEU A 4 12.42 0.97 5.37
C LEU A 4 12.06 -0.23 6.24
N SER A 5 10.99 -0.96 5.88
CA SER A 5 10.59 -2.18 6.58
C SER A 5 11.73 -3.19 6.64
N PHE A 6 12.41 -3.40 5.51
CA PHE A 6 13.58 -4.28 5.44
C PHE A 6 14.72 -3.79 6.34
N ALA A 7 15.04 -2.49 6.31
CA ALA A 7 16.12 -1.92 7.12
C ALA A 7 15.85 -2.02 8.63
N ILE A 8 14.60 -1.83 9.06
CA ILE A 8 14.19 -1.95 10.46
C ILE A 8 14.28 -3.40 10.93
N ILE A 9 13.69 -4.34 10.16
CA ILE A 9 13.65 -5.77 10.55
C ILE A 9 15.05 -6.36 10.66
N ASN A 10 15.95 -6.01 9.74
CA ASN A 10 17.31 -6.56 9.71
C ASN A 10 18.30 -5.85 10.64
N SER A 11 17.91 -4.74 11.28
CA SER A 11 18.73 -4.05 12.29
C SER A 11 18.14 -4.26 13.68
N THR A 12 18.33 -5.47 14.20
CA THR A 12 17.74 -5.96 15.45
C THR A 12 18.21 -5.19 16.69
N THR A 13 19.38 -4.55 16.63
CA THR A 13 20.02 -3.87 17.77
C THR A 13 19.88 -2.36 17.78
N ILE A 14 19.61 -1.72 16.63
CA ILE A 14 19.61 -0.25 16.51
C ILE A 14 18.26 0.24 16.00
N ALA A 15 17.88 -0.12 14.78
CA ALA A 15 16.65 0.41 14.18
C ALA A 15 15.39 -0.22 14.78
N LEU A 16 15.42 -1.52 15.09
CA LEU A 16 14.27 -2.22 15.64
C LEU A 16 13.91 -1.73 17.05
N PRO A 17 14.84 -1.58 18.00
CA PRO A 17 14.53 -0.98 19.31
C PRO A 17 14.00 0.44 19.17
N ALA A 18 14.66 1.29 18.35
CA ALA A 18 14.20 2.66 18.11
C ALA A 18 12.78 2.72 17.50
N TRP A 19 12.42 1.78 16.63
CA TRP A 19 11.05 1.64 16.13
C TRP A 19 10.05 1.32 17.24
N ARG A 20 10.40 0.41 18.16
CA ARG A 20 9.52 0.04 19.29
C ARG A 20 9.34 1.22 20.24
N ASP A 21 10.41 1.94 20.54
CA ASP A 21 10.39 3.12 21.40
C ASP A 21 9.56 4.25 20.78
N ALA A 22 9.69 4.47 19.47
CA ALA A 22 8.87 5.42 18.73
C ALA A 22 7.39 5.00 18.71
N CYS A 23 7.08 3.71 18.51
CA CYS A 23 5.71 3.20 18.64
C CYS A 23 5.13 3.49 20.03
N ALA A 24 5.88 3.23 21.10
CA ALA A 24 5.46 3.50 22.46
C ALA A 24 5.23 5.00 22.71
N SER A 25 6.12 5.86 22.21
CA SER A 25 6.03 7.32 22.30
C SER A 25 4.79 7.90 21.61
N HIS A 26 4.34 7.26 20.52
CA HIS A 26 3.12 7.63 19.80
C HIS A 26 1.87 6.86 20.28
N HIS A 27 1.94 6.13 21.39
CA HIS A 27 0.85 5.31 21.93
C HIS A 27 0.29 4.27 20.94
N LEU A 28 1.14 3.79 20.03
CA LEU A 28 0.79 2.73 19.09
C LEU A 28 1.33 1.39 19.55
N LYS A 29 0.58 0.32 19.28
CA LYS A 29 1.05 -1.05 19.51
C LYS A 29 2.33 -1.27 18.70
N SER A 30 3.37 -1.77 19.34
CA SER A 30 4.65 -2.14 18.71
C SER A 30 4.46 -3.36 17.80
N ILE A 31 3.97 -3.12 16.58
CA ILE A 31 3.86 -4.10 15.49
C ILE A 31 4.97 -3.80 14.49
N LEU A 32 5.53 -4.84 13.85
CA LEU A 32 6.46 -4.67 12.74
C LEU A 32 5.69 -4.25 11.48
N LEU A 33 6.30 -3.40 10.66
CA LEU A 33 5.78 -3.14 9.32
C LEU A 33 5.71 -4.46 8.53
N PRO A 34 4.57 -4.77 7.89
CA PRO A 34 4.47 -5.91 7.00
C PRO A 34 5.50 -5.84 5.88
N HIS A 35 6.04 -6.99 5.49
CA HIS A 35 6.93 -7.07 4.36
C HIS A 35 6.14 -7.25 3.06
N ASP A 36 6.48 -6.45 2.05
CA ASP A 36 5.91 -6.58 0.72
C ASP A 36 6.51 -7.79 0.00
N VAL A 37 5.66 -8.75 -0.37
CA VAL A 37 6.03 -10.03 -1.00
C VAL A 37 5.70 -9.93 -2.48
N ALA A 38 6.73 -9.97 -3.33
CA ALA A 38 6.58 -9.76 -4.77
C ALA A 38 5.60 -10.74 -5.45
N THR A 39 5.51 -11.97 -4.95
CA THR A 39 4.60 -13.01 -5.47
C THR A 39 3.17 -12.90 -4.91
N CYS A 40 2.93 -12.05 -3.91
CA CYS A 40 1.61 -11.86 -3.30
C CYS A 40 1.07 -10.46 -3.63
N TRP A 41 0.12 -10.40 -4.57
CA TRP A 41 -0.41 -9.16 -5.13
C TRP A 41 -1.13 -8.26 -4.12
N ASN A 42 -1.49 -8.80 -2.95
CA ASN A 42 -2.13 -8.05 -1.87
C ASN A 42 -1.15 -7.40 -0.88
N SER A 43 0.08 -7.89 -0.82
CA SER A 43 1.03 -7.52 0.24
C SER A 43 1.46 -6.05 0.16
N THR A 44 1.49 -5.47 -1.04
CA THR A 44 1.77 -4.04 -1.23
C THR A 44 0.68 -3.19 -0.60
N PHE A 45 -0.60 -3.52 -0.83
CA PHE A 45 -1.72 -2.81 -0.23
C PHE A 45 -1.67 -2.88 1.30
N ASP A 46 -1.49 -4.08 1.86
CA ASP A 46 -1.46 -4.29 3.30
C ASP A 46 -0.28 -3.51 3.96
N THR A 47 0.88 -3.50 3.30
CA THR A 47 2.05 -2.73 3.74
C THR A 47 1.77 -1.23 3.74
N LEU A 48 1.16 -0.70 2.68
CA LEU A 48 0.85 0.74 2.59
C LEU A 48 -0.20 1.18 3.62
N VAL A 49 -1.22 0.35 3.89
CA VAL A 49 -2.24 0.63 4.91
C VAL A 49 -1.61 0.72 6.30
N VAL A 50 -0.73 -0.22 6.65
CA VAL A 50 -0.03 -0.17 7.95
C VAL A 50 0.95 1.01 7.97
N ALA A 51 1.73 1.24 6.92
CA ALA A 51 2.64 2.37 6.85
C ALA A 51 1.93 3.72 7.01
N ARG A 52 0.74 3.88 6.43
CA ARG A 52 -0.08 5.07 6.65
C ARG A 52 -0.47 5.23 8.12
N LYS A 53 -0.96 4.15 8.74
CA LYS A 53 -1.38 4.16 10.15
C LYS A 53 -0.22 4.52 11.10
N TYR A 54 0.99 4.10 10.75
CA TYR A 54 2.22 4.37 11.52
C TYR A 54 3.05 5.52 10.93
N SER A 55 2.44 6.44 10.17
CA SER A 55 3.16 7.55 9.51
C SER A 55 3.96 8.39 10.50
N ALA A 56 3.36 8.82 11.61
CA ALA A 56 4.06 9.60 12.64
C ALA A 56 5.29 8.85 13.22
N VAL A 57 5.19 7.54 13.41
CA VAL A 57 6.32 6.71 13.87
C VAL A 57 7.40 6.63 12.79
N ILE A 58 7.00 6.45 11.53
CA ILE A 58 7.92 6.44 10.39
C ILE A 58 8.66 7.78 10.29
N ASP A 59 7.96 8.90 10.42
CA ASP A 59 8.55 10.24 10.34
C ASP A 59 9.51 10.49 11.52
N SER A 60 9.16 10.06 12.74
CA SER A 60 10.03 10.12 13.92
C SER A 60 11.32 9.30 13.75
N VAL A 61 11.19 8.05 13.30
CA VAL A 61 12.33 7.14 13.11
C VAL A 61 13.23 7.58 11.95
N THR A 62 12.64 8.04 10.85
CA THR A 62 13.42 8.50 9.68
C THR A 62 14.04 9.89 9.89
N GLY A 63 13.39 10.75 10.68
CA GLY A 63 13.92 12.06 11.09
C GLY A 63 15.09 11.96 12.07
N ASN A 64 15.25 10.84 12.76
CA ASN A 64 16.38 10.62 13.66
C ASN A 64 17.70 10.39 12.90
N LYS A 65 18.60 11.38 12.97
CA LYS A 65 19.90 11.36 12.29
C LYS A 65 20.81 10.19 12.72
N SER A 66 20.68 9.69 13.95
CA SER A 66 21.55 8.61 14.46
C SER A 66 21.28 7.27 13.78
N LEU A 67 20.04 7.04 13.34
CA LEU A 67 19.61 5.75 12.77
C LEU A 67 20.03 5.58 11.30
N LYS A 68 20.52 6.63 10.63
CA LYS A 68 20.87 6.63 9.20
C LYS A 68 19.72 6.14 8.28
N LEU A 69 18.47 6.32 8.72
CA LEU A 69 17.25 5.93 7.98
C LEU A 69 16.61 7.09 7.20
N ARG A 70 17.21 8.29 7.25
CA ARG A 70 16.68 9.51 6.62
C ARG A 70 16.42 9.40 5.12
N ARG A 71 17.15 8.53 4.40
CA ARG A 71 16.89 8.22 2.98
C ARG A 71 15.50 7.66 2.70
N PHE A 72 14.78 7.20 3.72
CA PHE A 72 13.43 6.66 3.62
C PHE A 72 12.35 7.62 4.14
N GLU A 73 12.73 8.84 4.53
CA GLU A 73 11.82 9.91 4.95
C GLU A 73 10.87 10.24 3.79
N LEU A 74 9.58 10.38 4.11
CA LEU A 74 8.54 10.70 3.14
C LEU A 74 8.06 12.13 3.40
N SER A 75 8.06 12.95 2.37
CA SER A 75 7.47 14.28 2.40
C SER A 75 5.93 14.22 2.35
N ASP A 76 5.25 15.28 2.78
CA ASP A 76 3.79 15.37 2.74
C ASP A 76 3.19 15.09 1.34
N PRO A 77 3.78 15.58 0.22
CA PRO A 77 3.30 15.23 -1.11
C PRO A 77 3.45 13.74 -1.44
N GLN A 78 4.54 13.10 -1.00
CA GLN A 78 4.75 11.66 -1.19
C GLN A 78 3.76 10.85 -0.35
N TRP A 79 3.45 11.32 0.86
CA TRP A 79 2.35 10.80 1.63
C TRP A 79 1.03 10.97 0.87
N LYS A 80 0.72 12.08 0.21
CA LYS A 80 -0.49 12.17 -0.64
C LYS A 80 -0.53 11.06 -1.71
N ILE A 81 0.58 10.77 -2.38
CA ILE A 81 0.68 9.67 -3.36
C ILE A 81 0.38 8.32 -2.72
N VAL A 82 0.89 8.04 -1.52
CA VAL A 82 0.60 6.78 -0.80
C VAL A 82 -0.90 6.65 -0.52
N ASN A 83 -1.60 7.74 -0.19
CA ASN A 83 -3.05 7.71 0.01
C ASN A 83 -3.81 7.40 -1.29
N ASP A 84 -3.38 8.00 -2.40
CA ASP A 84 -3.96 7.77 -3.71
C ASP A 84 -3.74 6.32 -4.16
N LEU A 85 -2.56 5.74 -3.88
CA LEU A 85 -2.27 4.33 -4.14
C LEU A 85 -3.13 3.40 -3.29
N ILE A 86 -3.28 3.65 -1.98
CA ILE A 86 -4.17 2.85 -1.12
C ILE A 86 -5.60 2.88 -1.65
N PHE A 87 -6.08 4.06 -2.07
CA PHE A 87 -7.42 4.22 -2.62
C PHE A 87 -7.62 3.38 -3.88
N VAL A 88 -6.69 3.45 -4.84
CA VAL A 88 -6.75 2.67 -6.09
C VAL A 88 -6.61 1.18 -5.85
N LEU A 89 -5.68 0.75 -4.98
CA LEU A 89 -5.43 -0.67 -4.73
C LEU A 89 -6.56 -1.36 -3.94
N ASN A 90 -7.40 -0.60 -3.24
CA ASN A 90 -8.50 -1.12 -2.44
C ASN A 90 -9.51 -1.94 -3.27
N ILE A 91 -9.81 -1.54 -4.51
CA ILE A 91 -10.76 -2.28 -5.36
C ILE A 91 -10.22 -3.66 -5.71
N PHE A 92 -8.93 -3.75 -6.06
CA PHE A 92 -8.26 -5.01 -6.36
C PHE A 92 -8.20 -5.91 -5.13
N LYS A 93 -7.84 -5.36 -3.96
CA LYS A 93 -7.86 -6.12 -2.70
C LYS A 93 -9.26 -6.70 -2.40
N LYS A 94 -10.32 -5.91 -2.58
CA LYS A 94 -11.71 -6.36 -2.39
C LYS A 94 -12.09 -7.46 -3.36
N ALA A 95 -11.75 -7.31 -4.65
CA ALA A 95 -12.01 -8.32 -5.65
C ALA A 95 -11.28 -9.63 -5.32
N THR A 96 -9.98 -9.57 -4.97
CA THR A 96 -9.20 -10.75 -4.60
C THR A 96 -9.75 -11.44 -3.36
N LEU A 97 -10.12 -10.69 -2.31
CA LEU A 97 -10.74 -11.27 -1.13
C LEU A 97 -12.08 -11.92 -1.46
N LYS A 98 -12.90 -11.30 -2.32
CA LYS A 98 -14.18 -11.87 -2.77
C LYS A 98 -13.97 -13.22 -3.47
N PHE A 99 -12.96 -13.32 -4.33
CA PHE A 99 -12.62 -14.57 -5.04
C PHE A 99 -11.88 -15.61 -4.19
N SER A 100 -11.28 -15.19 -3.07
CA SER A 100 -10.59 -16.11 -2.15
C SER A 100 -11.53 -16.73 -1.11
N MET A 101 -12.81 -16.32 -1.07
CA MET A 101 -13.80 -16.94 -0.19
C MET A 101 -14.37 -18.21 -0.84
N ASP A 102 -14.18 -19.34 -0.16
CA ASP A 102 -14.59 -20.67 -0.62
C ASP A 102 -16.11 -20.83 -0.76
N SER A 103 -16.91 -20.05 -0.03
CA SER A 103 -18.37 -20.22 0.04
C SER A 103 -19.15 -19.42 -1.01
N GLU A 104 -18.55 -18.42 -1.65
CA GLU A 104 -19.28 -17.35 -2.36
C GLU A 104 -18.73 -17.01 -3.75
N SER A 105 -17.53 -17.47 -4.10
CA SER A 105 -16.86 -17.09 -5.36
C SER A 105 -17.26 -18.01 -6.51
N THR A 106 -18.44 -17.77 -7.09
CA THR A 106 -18.81 -18.45 -8.34
C THR A 106 -18.04 -17.83 -9.51
N ILE A 107 -17.60 -18.65 -10.49
CA ILE A 107 -17.01 -18.18 -11.76
C ILE A 107 -17.87 -17.09 -12.43
N LEU A 108 -19.20 -17.18 -12.28
CA LEU A 108 -20.16 -16.20 -12.80
C LEU A 108 -19.96 -14.78 -12.22
N GLN A 109 -19.38 -14.63 -11.04
CA GLN A 109 -19.12 -13.33 -10.41
C GLN A 109 -17.85 -12.65 -10.95
N VAL A 110 -17.03 -13.35 -11.74
CA VAL A 110 -15.80 -12.81 -12.30
C VAL A 110 -16.11 -11.69 -13.30
N ILE A 111 -17.03 -11.93 -14.24
CA ILE A 111 -17.39 -10.94 -15.28
C ILE A 111 -17.92 -9.65 -14.64
N PRO A 112 -18.95 -9.67 -13.75
CA PRO A 112 -19.43 -8.45 -13.12
C PRO A 112 -18.36 -7.72 -12.30
N MET A 113 -17.48 -8.43 -11.59
CA MET A 113 -16.41 -7.80 -10.82
C MET A 113 -15.38 -7.13 -11.73
N MET A 114 -15.05 -7.75 -12.86
CA MET A 114 -14.13 -7.17 -13.82
C MET A 114 -14.74 -5.96 -14.55
N ASP A 115 -16.06 -5.96 -14.80
CA ASP A 115 -16.79 -4.77 -15.27
C ASP A 115 -16.71 -3.63 -14.25
N VAL A 116 -16.92 -3.93 -12.96
CA VAL A 116 -16.77 -2.95 -11.86
C VAL A 116 -15.34 -2.39 -11.78
N ILE A 117 -14.31 -3.22 -12.00
CA ILE A 117 -12.92 -2.77 -12.06
C ILE A 117 -12.71 -1.89 -13.30
N ASN A 118 -13.21 -2.29 -14.47
CA ASN A 118 -13.06 -1.53 -15.70
C ASN A 118 -13.74 -0.16 -15.59
N ASP A 119 -14.95 -0.10 -15.03
CA ASP A 119 -15.67 1.12 -14.74
C ASP A 119 -14.87 2.02 -13.79
N PHE A 120 -14.30 1.47 -12.73
CA PHE A 120 -13.45 2.21 -11.80
C PHE A 120 -12.18 2.78 -12.46
N LEU A 121 -11.56 2.03 -13.38
CA LEU A 121 -10.36 2.49 -14.10
C LEU A 121 -10.71 3.55 -15.16
N SER A 122 -11.87 3.40 -15.80
CA SER A 122 -12.35 4.27 -16.89
C SER A 122 -12.92 5.58 -16.37
N GLN A 123 -13.69 5.53 -15.29
CA GLN A 123 -14.17 6.70 -14.59
C GLN A 123 -12.99 7.28 -13.83
N ASN A 124 -12.39 8.36 -14.33
CA ASN A 124 -11.43 9.13 -13.54
C ASN A 124 -12.03 9.32 -12.14
N PRO A 125 -11.39 8.79 -11.09
CA PRO A 125 -11.99 8.85 -9.77
C PRO A 125 -12.27 10.31 -9.44
N LYS A 126 -13.44 10.60 -8.87
CA LYS A 126 -13.86 11.97 -8.50
C LYS A 126 -12.83 12.67 -7.58
N ARG A 127 -11.94 11.89 -6.98
CA ARG A 127 -10.80 12.34 -6.19
C ARG A 127 -9.69 12.86 -7.09
N ASP A 128 -9.15 14.03 -6.75
CA ASP A 128 -7.94 14.53 -7.40
C ASP A 128 -6.72 13.66 -7.04
N LEU A 129 -6.41 12.71 -7.93
CA LEU A 129 -5.25 11.85 -7.81
C LEU A 129 -3.99 12.50 -8.38
N HIS A 130 -2.85 12.14 -7.82
CA HIS A 130 -1.54 12.50 -8.37
C HIS A 130 -1.38 12.04 -9.84
N ALA A 131 -0.69 12.85 -10.66
CA ALA A 131 -0.53 12.61 -12.09
C ALA A 131 0.08 11.22 -12.40
N ALA A 132 1.05 10.78 -11.60
CA ALA A 132 1.65 9.45 -11.73
C ALA A 132 0.61 8.33 -11.54
N VAL A 133 -0.29 8.46 -10.56
CA VAL A 133 -1.34 7.45 -10.30
C VAL A 133 -2.37 7.46 -11.43
N LYS A 134 -2.74 8.63 -11.96
CA LYS A 134 -3.60 8.75 -13.14
C LYS A 134 -2.98 8.06 -14.37
N ALA A 135 -1.68 8.21 -14.59
CA ALA A 135 -0.97 7.51 -15.67
C ALA A 135 -0.97 5.99 -15.47
N SER A 136 -0.73 5.52 -14.24
CA SER A 136 -0.82 4.09 -13.91
C SER A 136 -2.22 3.50 -14.11
N LEU A 137 -3.28 4.25 -13.80
CA LEU A 137 -4.67 3.83 -14.04
C LEU A 137 -4.94 3.60 -15.54
N LYS A 138 -4.48 4.52 -16.40
CA LYS A 138 -4.61 4.37 -17.86
C LYS A 138 -3.87 3.13 -18.37
N LEU A 139 -2.67 2.86 -17.83
CA LEU A 139 -1.92 1.66 -18.18
C LEU A 139 -2.67 0.40 -17.73
N ALA A 140 -3.20 0.38 -16.50
CA ALA A 140 -4.00 -0.74 -16.00
C ALA A 140 -5.26 -0.98 -16.84
N GLN A 141 -5.93 0.09 -17.27
CA GLN A 141 -7.09 0.02 -18.16
C GLN A 141 -6.71 -0.58 -19.52
N ALA A 142 -5.59 -0.15 -20.11
CA ALA A 142 -5.10 -0.70 -21.37
C ALA A 142 -4.79 -2.21 -21.24
N THR A 143 -4.17 -2.63 -20.13
CA THR A 143 -3.94 -4.04 -19.84
C THR A 143 -5.24 -4.83 -19.71
N LEU A 144 -6.26 -4.26 -19.04
CA LEU A 144 -7.56 -4.91 -18.88
C LEU A 144 -8.27 -5.09 -20.22
N ASN A 145 -8.23 -4.07 -21.08
CA ASN A 145 -8.85 -4.11 -22.41
C ASN A 145 -8.34 -5.25 -23.30
N CYS A 146 -7.09 -5.71 -23.11
CA CYS A 146 -6.55 -6.87 -23.84
C CYS A 146 -7.31 -8.17 -23.55
N TYR A 147 -8.01 -8.29 -22.42
CA TYR A 147 -8.80 -9.47 -22.05
C TYR A 147 -10.25 -9.42 -22.55
N TYR A 148 -10.67 -8.28 -23.10
CA TYR A 148 -12.02 -7.99 -23.56
C TYR A 148 -12.11 -7.73 -25.06
N SER A 149 -11.00 -7.89 -25.79
CA SER A 149 -10.91 -7.71 -27.24
C SER A 149 -11.12 -9.02 -28.01
#